data_AF-A0A562R336-F1
#
_entry.id   AF-A0A562R336-F1
#
_cell.length_a   1.000
_cell.length_b   1.000
_cell.length_c   1.000
_cell.angle_alpha   90.00
_cell.angle_beta   90.00
_cell.angle_gamma   90.00
#
_symmetry.space_group_name_H-M   'P 1'
#
loop_
_entity.id
_entity.type
_entity.pdbx_description
1 polymer ?
#
loop_
_entity_poly.entity_id
_entity_poly.type
_entity_poly.pdbx_seq_one_letter_code
_entity_poly.pdbx_strand_id
1 'polypeptide(L)'
;MPFSFNEFAGTVLRLFAWLVLLTLLFVPLERWFGAQHAARPRREVLHNLAWYVISSLVPVVLLSAPLALLAVAAQHLVPAALTSWLQALPGAARIALAFVIGEIGFYWGHRLSHELPWLWRFHALHHSTEHLHFMANTRTHPVDMVVTRLCGLLPLYLLGLAGPSVAGTAAPALLLVLGTLWGFFIHSNVRWRLGPLEWLVTTPAFHHWHHTRNDHINRNYASTLPVLDRLFGTHYLPRHWPARYGTDTRVGDTLGAQLIDPLLGKKRKKTAGVG
;
A
#
# COMPACT_ATOMS: atom_id res chain seq x y z
N MET A 1 3.32 16.26 23.23
CA MET A 1 2.78 17.63 23.17
C MET A 1 1.32 17.54 22.75
N PRO A 2 0.37 18.28 23.36
CA PRO A 2 -1.01 18.30 22.90
C PRO A 2 -1.07 18.92 21.49
N PHE A 3 -1.79 18.28 20.58
CA PHE A 3 -2.02 18.76 19.21
C PHE A 3 -2.73 20.12 19.30
N SER A 4 -2.14 21.17 18.75
CA SER A 4 -2.81 22.47 18.69
C SER A 4 -4.01 22.40 17.75
N PHE A 5 -5.03 23.24 17.98
CA PHE A 5 -6.18 23.35 17.08
C PHE A 5 -5.73 23.66 15.64
N ASN A 6 -4.70 24.50 15.48
CA ASN A 6 -4.15 24.86 14.18
C ASN A 6 -3.51 23.66 13.46
N GLU A 7 -2.79 22.80 14.17
CA GLU A 7 -2.21 21.57 13.59
C GLU A 7 -3.29 20.57 13.19
N PHE A 8 -4.34 20.44 14.01
CA PHE A 8 -5.48 19.60 13.70
C PHE A 8 -6.21 20.11 12.44
N ALA A 9 -6.58 21.39 12.41
CA ALA A 9 -7.25 22.02 11.28
C ALA A 9 -6.40 21.93 10.00
N GLY A 10 -5.09 22.18 10.09
CA GLY A 10 -4.17 22.02 8.98
C GLY A 10 -4.08 20.58 8.46
N THR A 11 -4.14 19.59 9.36
CA THR A 11 -4.17 18.17 8.97
C THR A 11 -5.46 17.82 8.23
N VAL A 12 -6.61 18.23 8.76
CA VAL A 12 -7.91 18.03 8.12
C VAL A 12 -7.95 18.67 6.73
N LEU A 13 -7.47 19.91 6.60
CA LEU A 13 -7.44 20.62 5.32
C LEU A 13 -6.54 19.91 4.30
N ARG A 14 -5.36 19.44 4.71
CA ARG A 14 -4.47 18.68 3.81
C ARG A 14 -5.10 17.37 3.35
N LEU A 15 -5.74 16.61 4.25
CA LEU A 15 -6.42 15.37 3.88
C LEU A 15 -7.58 15.64 2.92
N PHE A 16 -8.36 16.70 3.15
CA PHE A 16 -9.45 17.08 2.28
C PHE A 16 -8.94 17.51 0.89
N ALA A 17 -7.96 18.42 0.84
CA ALA A 17 -7.35 18.88 -0.41
C ALA A 17 -6.77 17.71 -1.22
N TRP A 18 -6.07 16.79 -0.56
CA TRP A 18 -5.52 15.60 -1.20
C TRP A 18 -6.61 14.69 -1.77
N LEU A 19 -7.70 14.46 -1.04
CA LEU A 19 -8.83 13.68 -1.53
C LEU A 19 -9.48 14.33 -2.75
N VAL A 20 -9.64 15.66 -2.74
CA VAL A 20 -10.16 16.42 -3.88
C VAL A 20 -9.26 16.24 -5.10
N LEU A 21 -7.94 16.38 -4.94
CA LEU A 21 -6.97 16.17 -6.04
C LEU A 21 -7.04 14.76 -6.60
N LEU A 22 -7.03 13.73 -5.74
CA LEU A 22 -7.16 12.34 -6.17
C LEU A 22 -8.49 12.10 -6.91
N THR A 23 -9.59 12.69 -6.43
CA THR A 23 -10.91 12.54 -7.05
C THR A 23 -10.95 13.21 -8.42
N LEU A 24 -10.44 14.45 -8.53
CA LEU A 24 -10.37 15.18 -9.80
C LEU A 24 -9.49 14.48 -10.84
N LEU A 25 -8.47 13.75 -10.38
CA LEU A 25 -7.60 12.96 -11.26
C LEU A 25 -8.24 11.63 -11.66
N PHE A 26 -8.58 10.78 -10.69
CA PHE A 26 -8.95 9.39 -10.95
C PHE A 26 -10.39 9.19 -11.37
N VAL A 27 -11.36 10.01 -10.91
CA VAL A 27 -12.77 9.82 -11.30
C VAL A 27 -12.98 10.00 -12.81
N PRO A 28 -12.45 11.06 -13.46
CA PRO A 28 -12.53 11.18 -14.92
C PRO A 28 -11.81 10.04 -15.65
N LEU A 29 -10.61 9.65 -15.17
CA LEU A 29 -9.84 8.55 -15.76
C LEU A 29 -10.61 7.23 -15.70
N GLU A 30 -11.18 6.86 -14.56
CA GLU A 30 -11.98 5.65 -14.41
C GLU A 30 -13.29 5.72 -15.19
N ARG A 31 -13.88 6.91 -15.33
CA ARG A 31 -15.11 7.09 -16.11
C ARG A 31 -14.86 6.85 -17.60
N TRP A 32 -13.80 7.42 -18.16
CA TRP A 32 -13.51 7.36 -19.59
C TRP A 32 -12.73 6.12 -20.02
N PHE A 33 -11.84 5.62 -19.15
CA PHE A 33 -10.95 4.50 -19.44
C PHE A 33 -11.24 3.26 -18.55
N GLY A 34 -12.39 3.24 -17.89
CA GLY A 34 -12.87 2.14 -17.04
C GLY A 34 -12.84 0.77 -17.72
N ALA A 35 -12.29 -0.25 -17.06
CA ALA A 35 -12.41 -1.65 -17.53
C ALA A 35 -13.81 -2.21 -17.24
N GLN A 36 -14.36 -1.90 -16.06
CA GLN A 36 -15.70 -2.33 -15.62
C GLN A 36 -16.45 -1.15 -14.98
N HIS A 37 -17.66 -0.84 -15.44
CA HIS A 37 -18.48 0.22 -14.86
C HIS A 37 -19.60 -0.39 -14.01
N ALA A 38 -19.47 -0.31 -12.69
CA ALA A 38 -20.50 -0.73 -11.75
C ALA A 38 -20.95 0.46 -10.89
N ALA A 39 -22.24 0.51 -10.59
CA ALA A 39 -22.76 1.50 -9.64
C ALA A 39 -22.23 1.19 -8.24
N ARG A 40 -21.68 2.20 -7.55
CA ARG A 40 -21.14 2.02 -6.20
C ARG A 40 -22.20 2.38 -5.16
N PRO A 41 -22.59 1.46 -4.27
CA PRO A 41 -23.54 1.77 -3.19
C PRO A 41 -22.99 2.88 -2.29
N ARG A 42 -23.86 3.77 -1.79
CA ARG A 42 -23.47 4.85 -0.86
C ARG A 42 -22.69 4.34 0.34
N ARG A 43 -23.07 3.17 0.86
CA ARG A 43 -22.38 2.51 1.98
C ARG A 43 -20.91 2.20 1.68
N GLU A 44 -20.60 1.76 0.46
CA GLU A 44 -19.22 1.47 0.05
C GLU A 44 -18.40 2.76 -0.01
N VAL A 45 -18.96 3.82 -0.60
CA VAL A 45 -18.32 5.15 -0.66
C VAL A 45 -18.00 5.67 0.75
N LEU A 46 -18.97 5.59 1.67
CA LEU A 46 -18.76 6.02 3.06
C LEU A 46 -17.68 5.21 3.77
N HIS A 47 -17.63 3.89 3.56
CA HIS A 47 -16.56 3.06 4.10
C HIS A 47 -15.19 3.43 3.53
N ASN A 48 -15.10 3.67 2.21
CA ASN A 48 -13.84 4.04 1.57
C ASN A 48 -13.34 5.41 2.08
N LEU A 49 -14.24 6.35 2.34
CA LEU A 49 -13.91 7.65 2.96
C LEU A 49 -13.42 7.48 4.41
N ALA A 50 -14.09 6.65 5.20
CA ALA A 50 -13.64 6.38 6.57
C ALA A 50 -12.24 5.73 6.58
N TRP A 51 -12.01 4.74 5.71
CA TRP A 51 -10.71 4.11 5.56
C TRP A 51 -9.65 5.07 5.02
N TYR A 52 -9.99 5.96 4.10
CA TYR A 52 -9.08 7.02 3.67
C TYR A 52 -8.58 7.86 4.86
N VAL A 53 -9.47 8.27 5.76
CA VAL A 53 -9.08 9.03 6.96
C VAL A 53 -8.22 8.17 7.90
N ILE A 54 -8.66 6.95 8.22
CA ILE A 54 -7.94 6.04 9.11
C ILE A 54 -6.53 5.76 8.57
N SER A 55 -6.42 5.32 7.32
CA SER A 55 -5.15 4.96 6.68
C SER A 55 -4.24 6.16 6.43
N SER A 56 -4.76 7.39 6.44
CA SER A 56 -3.92 8.58 6.37
C SER A 56 -3.34 9.00 7.73
N LEU A 57 -4.06 8.73 8.83
CA LEU A 57 -3.65 9.13 10.18
C LEU A 57 -2.83 8.06 10.90
N VAL A 58 -3.19 6.79 10.72
CA VAL A 58 -2.56 5.64 11.41
C VAL A 58 -1.05 5.62 11.27
N PRO A 59 -0.44 5.80 10.07
CA PRO A 59 1.01 5.76 9.94
C PRO A 59 1.72 6.85 10.74
N VAL A 60 1.14 8.06 10.78
CA VAL A 60 1.71 9.18 11.52
C VAL A 60 1.74 8.88 13.01
N VAL A 61 0.68 8.27 13.54
CA VAL A 61 0.58 7.95 14.97
C VAL A 61 1.42 6.73 15.32
N LEU A 62 1.34 5.66 14.54
CA LEU A 62 1.92 4.36 14.90
C LEU A 62 3.38 4.18 14.46
N LEU A 63 3.83 4.83 13.39
CA LEU A 63 5.17 4.59 12.84
C LEU A 63 6.19 5.66 13.22
N SER A 64 5.77 6.89 13.55
CA SER A 64 6.73 7.99 13.81
C SER A 64 7.71 7.67 14.95
N ALA A 65 7.21 7.23 16.11
CA ALA A 65 8.08 6.92 17.25
C ALA A 65 8.93 5.65 17.02
N PRO A 66 8.39 4.51 16.55
CA PRO A 66 9.21 3.34 16.24
C PRO A 66 10.30 3.63 15.20
N LEU A 67 9.99 4.35 14.12
CA LEU A 67 10.98 4.71 13.11
C LEU A 67 12.05 5.66 13.66
N ALA A 68 11.68 6.61 14.53
CA ALA A 68 12.65 7.48 15.19
C ALA A 68 13.59 6.67 16.12
N LEU A 69 13.05 5.73 16.90
CA LEU A 69 13.86 4.84 17.74
C LEU A 69 14.78 3.96 16.90
N LEU A 70 14.30 3.45 15.76
CA LEU A 70 15.11 2.68 14.82
C LEU A 70 16.23 3.51 14.20
N ALA A 71 15.98 4.78 13.84
CA ALA A 71 17.03 5.69 13.38
C ALA A 71 18.12 5.90 14.43
N VAL A 72 17.75 6.01 15.72
CA VAL A 72 18.73 6.14 16.81
C VAL A 72 19.48 4.83 17.01
N ALA A 73 18.78 3.70 17.07
CA ALA A 73 19.40 2.38 17.20
C ALA A 73 20.37 2.09 16.05
N ALA A 74 20.03 2.50 14.82
CA ALA A 74 20.88 2.37 13.65
C ALA A 74 22.27 3.01 13.83
N GLN A 75 22.36 4.14 14.55
CA GLN A 75 23.64 4.80 14.84
C GLN A 75 24.58 3.95 15.70
N HIS A 76 24.02 3.00 16.46
CA HIS A 76 24.77 2.09 17.32
C HIS A 76 24.95 0.70 16.72
N LEU A 77 24.05 0.27 15.83
CA LEU A 77 24.04 -1.08 15.26
C LEU A 77 24.73 -1.18 13.90
N VAL A 78 24.77 -0.08 13.14
CA VAL A 78 25.32 -0.08 11.78
C VAL A 78 26.68 0.62 11.78
N PRO A 79 27.73 0.01 11.18
CA PRO A 79 29.05 0.61 11.14
C PRO A 79 29.02 2.03 10.55
N ALA A 80 29.60 2.99 11.27
CA ALA A 80 29.65 4.39 10.82
C ALA A 80 30.27 4.53 9.42
N ALA A 81 31.26 3.69 9.08
CA ALA A 81 31.88 3.68 7.76
C ALA A 81 30.87 3.40 6.63
N LEU A 82 29.91 2.48 6.85
CA LEU A 82 28.88 2.15 5.87
C LEU A 82 27.90 3.31 5.69
N THR A 83 27.40 3.87 6.78
CA THR A 83 26.45 4.99 6.72
C THR A 83 27.13 6.24 6.12
N SER A 84 28.38 6.53 6.47
CA SER A 84 29.17 7.62 5.85
C SER A 84 29.36 7.41 4.35
N TRP A 85 29.67 6.19 3.91
CA TRP A 85 29.79 5.89 2.48
C TRP A 85 28.48 6.10 1.73
N LEU A 86 27.35 5.64 2.30
CA LEU A 86 26.02 5.85 1.73
C LEU A 86 25.64 7.34 1.66
N GLN A 87 26.03 8.14 2.66
CA GLN A 87 25.81 9.59 2.64
C GLN A 87 26.70 10.33 1.64
N ALA A 88 27.86 9.77 1.29
CA ALA A 88 28.76 10.33 0.29
C ALA A 88 28.32 10.07 -1.16
N LEU A 89 27.34 9.20 -1.38
CA LEU A 89 26.78 8.97 -2.72
C LEU A 89 26.14 10.25 -3.28
N PRO A 90 26.21 10.48 -4.61
CA PRO A 90 25.43 11.53 -5.25
C PRO A 90 23.95 11.40 -4.90
N GLY A 91 23.26 12.53 -4.72
CA GLY A 91 21.87 12.54 -4.27
C GLY A 91 20.95 11.62 -5.08
N ALA A 92 21.08 11.63 -6.41
CA ALA A 92 20.31 10.76 -7.30
C ALA A 92 20.59 9.25 -7.07
N ALA A 93 21.86 8.88 -6.87
CA ALA A 93 22.24 7.50 -6.60
C ALA A 93 21.69 7.04 -5.24
N ARG A 94 21.75 7.90 -4.22
CA ARG A 94 21.19 7.63 -2.89
C ARG A 94 19.67 7.45 -2.95
N ILE A 95 18.97 8.29 -3.72
CA ILE A 95 17.51 8.18 -3.95
C ILE A 95 17.16 6.88 -4.66
N ALA A 96 17.87 6.55 -5.75
CA ALA A 96 17.64 5.31 -6.49
C ALA A 96 17.88 4.08 -5.62
N LEU A 97 18.95 4.08 -4.83
CA LEU A 97 19.25 2.99 -3.89
C LEU A 97 18.17 2.86 -2.81
N ALA A 98 17.75 3.98 -2.21
CA ALA A 98 16.67 3.98 -1.21
C ALA A 98 15.34 3.49 -1.80
N PHE A 99 15.02 3.89 -3.04
CA PHE A 99 13.84 3.42 -3.74
C PHE A 99 13.87 1.90 -3.97
N VAL A 100 14.98 1.36 -4.49
CA VAL A 100 15.13 -0.08 -4.75
C VAL A 100 15.07 -0.89 -3.45
N ILE A 101 15.79 -0.47 -2.41
CA ILE A 101 15.76 -1.17 -1.10
C ILE A 101 14.36 -1.14 -0.51
N GLY A 102 13.68 0.01 -0.58
CA GLY A 102 12.31 0.17 -0.12
C GLY A 102 11.36 -0.77 -0.86
N GLU A 103 11.43 -0.83 -2.19
CA GLU A 103 10.59 -1.71 -3.02
C GLU A 103 10.82 -3.19 -2.72
N ILE A 104 12.06 -3.63 -2.48
CA ILE A 104 12.36 -5.00 -2.02
C ILE A 104 11.67 -5.28 -0.68
N GLY A 105 11.77 -4.36 0.27
CA GLY A 105 11.13 -4.48 1.57
C GLY A 105 9.60 -4.53 1.48
N PHE A 106 8.99 -3.63 0.69
CA PHE A 106 7.55 -3.62 0.45
C PHE A 106 7.07 -4.91 -0.23
N TYR A 107 7.79 -5.39 -1.24
CA TYR A 107 7.48 -6.67 -1.91
C TYR A 107 7.40 -7.82 -0.90
N TRP A 108 8.41 -7.95 -0.03
CA TRP A 108 8.42 -9.03 0.97
C TRP A 108 7.36 -8.86 2.04
N GLY A 109 7.14 -7.63 2.54
CA GLY A 109 6.06 -7.36 3.48
C GLY A 109 4.70 -7.74 2.90
N HIS A 110 4.46 -7.37 1.65
CA HIS A 110 3.22 -7.68 0.94
C HIS A 110 3.06 -9.18 0.67
N ARG A 111 4.13 -9.84 0.21
CA ARG A 111 4.13 -11.30 0.02
C ARG A 111 3.87 -12.03 1.33
N LEU A 112 4.51 -11.64 2.43
CA LEU A 112 4.25 -12.22 3.75
C LEU A 112 2.79 -12.01 4.18
N SER A 113 2.20 -10.86 3.87
CA SER A 113 0.77 -10.60 4.12
C SER A 113 -0.17 -11.57 3.40
N HIS A 114 0.24 -12.14 2.28
CA HIS A 114 -0.50 -13.20 1.58
C HIS A 114 -0.18 -14.61 2.08
N GLU A 115 1.09 -14.89 2.32
CA GLU A 115 1.56 -16.26 2.59
C GLU A 115 1.38 -16.68 4.05
N LEU A 116 1.36 -15.73 5.00
CA LEU A 116 1.15 -16.02 6.41
C LEU A 116 -0.34 -15.86 6.78
N PRO A 117 -1.05 -16.95 7.18
CA PRO A 117 -2.47 -16.89 7.50
C PRO A 117 -2.84 -15.87 8.58
N TRP A 118 -1.91 -15.59 9.50
CA TRP A 118 -2.10 -14.58 10.53
C TRP A 118 -2.13 -13.16 9.96
N LEU A 119 -1.19 -12.82 9.07
CA LEU A 119 -1.15 -11.51 8.41
C LEU A 119 -2.30 -11.34 7.43
N TRP A 120 -2.65 -12.41 6.71
CA TRP A 120 -3.76 -12.40 5.75
C TRP A 120 -5.09 -11.98 6.37
N ARG A 121 -5.34 -12.27 7.66
CA ARG A 121 -6.56 -11.81 8.36
C ARG A 121 -6.74 -10.30 8.30
N PHE A 122 -5.64 -9.56 8.31
CA PHE A 122 -5.63 -8.10 8.23
C PHE A 122 -5.60 -7.63 6.78
N HIS A 123 -4.81 -8.30 5.94
CA HIS A 123 -4.67 -7.96 4.53
C HIS A 123 -5.92 -8.28 3.69
N ALA A 124 -6.75 -9.25 4.10
CA ALA A 124 -7.99 -9.61 3.42
C ALA A 124 -8.99 -8.44 3.30
N LEU A 125 -8.93 -7.44 4.20
CA LEU A 125 -9.70 -6.20 4.06
C LEU A 125 -9.34 -5.46 2.76
N HIS A 126 -8.06 -5.45 2.39
CA HIS A 126 -7.57 -4.86 1.15
C HIS A 126 -8.14 -5.57 -0.07
N HIS A 127 -8.12 -6.90 -0.05
CA HIS A 127 -8.72 -7.75 -1.09
C HIS A 127 -10.25 -7.88 -0.98
N SER A 128 -10.94 -7.16 -0.09
CA SER A 128 -12.39 -7.32 0.10
C SER A 128 -13.25 -6.71 -0.99
N THR A 129 -12.67 -5.86 -1.84
CA THR A 129 -13.42 -5.16 -2.87
C THR A 129 -13.70 -6.06 -4.08
N GLU A 130 -14.96 -6.15 -4.47
CA GLU A 130 -15.37 -6.87 -5.70
C GLU A 130 -15.29 -5.94 -6.94
N HIS A 131 -15.06 -4.65 -6.73
CA HIS A 131 -14.90 -3.65 -7.77
C HIS A 131 -13.65 -2.80 -7.52
N LEU A 132 -12.62 -2.97 -8.34
CA LEU A 132 -11.41 -2.17 -8.23
C LEU A 132 -11.63 -0.74 -8.71
N HIS A 133 -10.99 0.17 -7.98
CA HIS A 133 -10.95 1.60 -8.22
C HIS A 133 -9.89 2.23 -7.31
N PHE A 134 -9.51 3.49 -7.56
CA PHE A 134 -8.38 4.11 -6.89
C PHE A 134 -8.52 4.09 -5.36
N MET A 135 -9.72 4.27 -4.81
CA MET A 135 -9.94 4.21 -3.36
C MET A 135 -9.81 2.81 -2.76
N ALA A 136 -9.73 1.73 -3.55
CA ALA A 136 -9.39 0.40 -3.03
C ALA A 136 -8.03 0.42 -2.31
N ASN A 137 -7.11 1.30 -2.74
CA ASN A 137 -5.82 1.53 -2.10
C ASN A 137 -5.94 1.94 -0.61
N THR A 138 -7.06 2.53 -0.18
CA THR A 138 -7.22 3.01 1.19
C THR A 138 -7.81 1.96 2.13
N ARG A 139 -8.38 0.86 1.61
CA ARG A 139 -9.05 -0.18 2.41
C ARG A 139 -8.03 -1.09 3.09
N THR A 140 -7.21 -0.53 3.99
CA THR A 140 -6.09 -1.25 4.58
C THR A 140 -6.18 -1.24 6.09
N HIS A 141 -6.10 -2.42 6.71
CA HIS A 141 -6.15 -2.55 8.16
C HIS A 141 -4.88 -1.94 8.80
N PRO A 142 -4.96 -1.28 9.98
CA PRO A 142 -3.80 -0.64 10.61
C PRO A 142 -2.60 -1.57 10.83
N VAL A 143 -2.85 -2.82 11.24
CA VAL A 143 -1.79 -3.85 11.41
C VAL A 143 -1.11 -4.16 10.08
N ASP A 144 -1.87 -4.35 9.00
CA ASP A 144 -1.31 -4.63 7.67
C ASP A 144 -0.48 -3.46 7.15
N MET A 145 -0.96 -2.23 7.36
CA MET A 145 -0.20 -1.01 7.06
C MET A 145 1.12 -0.93 7.82
N VAL A 146 1.11 -1.23 9.12
CA VAL A 146 2.32 -1.19 9.95
C VAL A 146 3.32 -2.24 9.49
N VAL A 147 2.88 -3.48 9.26
CA VAL A 147 3.76 -4.57 8.82
C VAL A 147 4.39 -4.25 7.46
N THR A 148 3.58 -3.96 6.45
CA THR A 148 4.06 -3.69 5.08
C THR A 148 5.00 -2.48 5.05
N ARG A 149 4.66 -1.39 5.74
CA ARG A 149 5.52 -0.19 5.82
C ARG A 149 6.79 -0.42 6.61
N LEU A 150 6.76 -1.18 7.71
CA LEU A 150 7.98 -1.51 8.43
C LEU A 150 8.93 -2.33 7.57
N CYS A 151 8.43 -3.31 6.79
CA CYS A 151 9.29 -4.06 5.88
C CYS A 151 9.99 -3.16 4.85
N GLY A 152 9.30 -2.15 4.30
CA GLY A 152 9.88 -1.18 3.37
C GLY A 152 10.81 -0.14 4.02
N LEU A 153 10.43 0.38 5.20
CA LEU A 153 11.12 1.51 5.83
C LEU A 153 12.26 1.09 6.75
N LEU A 154 12.14 -0.04 7.45
CA LEU A 154 13.16 -0.53 8.39
C LEU A 154 14.57 -0.59 7.77
N PRO A 155 14.81 -1.22 6.61
CA PRO A 155 16.15 -1.26 6.03
C PRO A 155 16.67 0.15 5.66
N LEU A 156 15.79 1.07 5.26
CA LEU A 156 16.18 2.44 4.92
C LEU A 156 16.63 3.22 6.16
N TYR A 157 15.91 3.06 7.27
CA TYR A 157 16.27 3.70 8.54
C TYR A 157 17.54 3.10 9.15
N LEU A 158 17.73 1.78 9.08
CA LEU A 158 18.95 1.13 9.54
C LEU A 158 20.18 1.57 8.74
N LEU A 159 20.05 1.70 7.42
CA LEU A 159 21.15 2.15 6.55
C LEU A 159 21.37 3.68 6.57
N GLY A 160 20.58 4.42 7.35
CA GLY A 160 20.62 5.89 7.38
C GLY A 160 20.17 6.55 6.06
N LEU A 161 19.52 5.81 5.17
CA LEU A 161 18.95 6.31 3.91
C LEU A 161 17.61 7.02 4.12
N ALA A 162 17.01 6.86 5.30
CA ALA A 162 15.84 7.59 5.77
C ALA A 162 16.05 8.04 7.23
N GLY A 163 15.49 9.20 7.60
CA GLY A 163 15.59 9.75 8.95
C GLY A 163 15.62 11.30 8.99
N PRO A 164 15.66 11.92 10.18
CA PRO A 164 15.61 13.37 10.33
C PRO A 164 16.76 14.12 9.61
N SER A 165 17.95 13.49 9.53
CA SER A 165 19.12 14.01 8.81
C SER A 165 18.95 13.98 7.28
N VAL A 166 18.09 13.10 6.76
CA VAL A 166 17.75 13.00 5.32
C VAL A 166 16.48 13.82 5.00
N ALA A 167 15.63 14.07 6.01
CA ALA A 167 14.36 14.80 5.94
C ALA A 167 14.51 16.29 5.56
N GLY A 168 15.74 16.83 5.52
CA GLY A 168 16.03 18.17 4.98
C GLY A 168 16.17 18.23 3.45
N THR A 169 16.12 17.10 2.75
CA THR A 169 16.12 17.05 1.28
C THR A 169 14.69 16.83 0.77
N ALA A 170 14.26 17.50 -0.29
CA ALA A 170 12.91 17.34 -0.84
C ALA A 170 12.62 15.91 -1.37
N ALA A 171 13.64 15.08 -1.52
CA ALA A 171 13.57 13.82 -2.25
C ALA A 171 12.83 12.67 -1.54
N PRO A 172 13.02 12.36 -0.23
CA PRO A 172 12.24 11.33 0.45
C PRO A 172 10.74 11.68 0.50
N ALA A 173 10.41 12.95 0.69
CA ALA A 173 9.02 13.42 0.65
C ALA A 173 8.42 13.21 -0.75
N LEU A 174 9.17 13.52 -1.81
CA LEU A 174 8.75 13.27 -3.19
C LEU A 174 8.54 11.77 -3.45
N LEU A 175 9.45 10.90 -3.03
CA LEU A 175 9.28 9.44 -3.18
C LEU A 175 8.02 8.94 -2.47
N LEU A 176 7.72 9.44 -1.28
CA LEU A 176 6.50 9.06 -0.55
C LEU A 176 5.24 9.52 -1.28
N VAL A 177 5.22 10.75 -1.80
CA VAL A 177 4.10 11.28 -2.58
C VAL A 177 3.91 10.50 -3.88
N LEU A 178 5.00 10.25 -4.62
CA LEU A 178 4.98 9.48 -5.85
C LEU A 178 4.53 8.04 -5.61
N GLY A 179 5.08 7.36 -4.61
CA GLY A 179 4.67 6.00 -4.24
C GLY A 179 3.20 5.94 -3.80
N THR A 180 2.72 6.95 -3.07
CA THR A 180 1.30 7.04 -2.69
C THR A 180 0.41 7.21 -3.91
N LEU A 181 0.73 8.16 -4.81
CA LEU A 181 0.02 8.35 -6.06
C LEU A 181 0.05 7.10 -6.94
N TRP A 182 1.20 6.43 -7.00
CA TRP A 182 1.36 5.18 -7.73
C TRP A 182 0.47 4.08 -7.17
N GLY A 183 0.39 3.95 -5.84
CA GLY A 183 -0.56 3.06 -5.16
C GLY A 183 -2.00 3.33 -5.58
N PHE A 184 -2.45 4.59 -5.60
CA PHE A 184 -3.78 4.92 -6.12
C PHE A 184 -3.95 4.57 -7.60
N PHE A 185 -2.92 4.80 -8.42
CA PHE A 185 -2.94 4.51 -9.85
C PHE A 185 -3.07 3.02 -10.15
N ILE A 186 -2.26 2.15 -9.52
CA ILE A 186 -2.30 0.71 -9.79
C ILE A 186 -3.62 0.06 -9.34
N HIS A 187 -4.34 0.66 -8.39
CA HIS A 187 -5.68 0.21 -8.00
C HIS A 187 -6.82 0.80 -8.85
N SER A 188 -6.53 1.84 -9.62
CA SER A 188 -7.55 2.52 -10.41
C SER A 188 -8.15 1.61 -11.47
N ASN A 189 -9.44 1.80 -11.76
CA ASN A 189 -10.17 1.00 -12.76
C ASN A 189 -9.76 1.30 -14.21
N VAL A 190 -8.52 1.70 -14.47
CA VAL A 190 -8.08 2.14 -15.79
C VAL A 190 -7.61 0.93 -16.61
N ARG A 191 -8.24 0.71 -17.78
CA ARG A 191 -7.99 -0.46 -18.64
C ARG A 191 -6.69 -0.42 -19.44
N TRP A 192 -5.74 0.43 -19.07
CA TRP A 192 -4.52 0.66 -19.84
C TRP A 192 -3.59 -0.55 -19.77
N ARG A 193 -3.00 -0.87 -20.92
CA ARG A 193 -1.88 -1.81 -21.08
C ARG A 193 -0.72 -1.01 -21.64
N LEU A 194 0.39 -0.96 -20.91
CA LEU A 194 1.52 -0.08 -21.25
C LEU A 194 2.62 -0.80 -22.06
N GLY A 195 2.34 -2.01 -22.55
CA GLY A 195 3.23 -2.78 -23.41
C GLY A 195 4.59 -3.01 -22.72
N PRO A 196 5.73 -2.64 -23.34
CA PRO A 196 7.05 -2.83 -22.75
C PRO A 196 7.24 -2.19 -21.36
N LEU A 197 6.51 -1.11 -21.02
CA LEU A 197 6.63 -0.48 -19.70
C LEU A 197 6.14 -1.38 -18.56
N GLU A 198 5.28 -2.37 -18.84
CA GLU A 198 4.83 -3.38 -17.87
C GLU A 198 5.98 -4.30 -17.40
N TRP A 199 7.14 -4.22 -18.06
CA TRP A 199 8.37 -4.84 -17.59
C TRP A 199 9.04 -4.08 -16.44
N LEU A 200 8.92 -2.76 -16.46
CA LEU A 200 9.65 -1.88 -15.56
C LEU A 200 8.79 -1.41 -14.39
N VAL A 201 7.52 -1.13 -14.64
CA VAL A 201 6.61 -0.53 -13.66
C VAL A 201 5.29 -1.28 -13.54
N THR A 202 4.79 -1.37 -12.31
CA THR A 202 3.49 -1.98 -12.02
C THR A 202 2.38 -1.17 -12.67
N THR A 203 1.46 -1.82 -13.36
CA THR A 203 0.32 -1.18 -14.03
C THR A 203 -0.99 -1.58 -13.37
N PRO A 204 -2.10 -0.87 -13.66
CA PRO A 204 -3.43 -1.30 -13.20
C PRO A 204 -3.72 -2.75 -13.57
N ALA A 205 -3.40 -3.17 -14.79
CA ALA A 205 -3.63 -4.55 -15.19
C ALA A 205 -2.85 -5.59 -14.36
N PHE A 206 -1.61 -5.29 -13.98
CA PHE A 206 -0.81 -6.14 -13.10
C PHE A 206 -1.43 -6.28 -11.71
N HIS A 207 -1.83 -5.15 -11.12
CA HIS A 207 -2.38 -5.13 -9.78
C HIS A 207 -3.84 -5.60 -9.72
N HIS A 208 -4.59 -5.50 -10.80
CA HIS A 208 -5.90 -6.14 -10.92
C HIS A 208 -5.79 -7.66 -10.83
N TRP A 209 -4.78 -8.26 -11.49
CA TRP A 209 -4.50 -9.69 -11.36
C TRP A 209 -4.07 -10.08 -9.95
N HIS A 210 -3.42 -9.20 -9.20
CA HIS A 210 -3.13 -9.42 -7.80
C HIS A 210 -4.41 -9.54 -6.94
N HIS A 211 -5.42 -8.72 -7.25
CA HIS A 211 -6.73 -8.67 -6.57
C HIS A 211 -7.76 -9.71 -7.07
N THR A 212 -7.34 -10.65 -7.91
CA THR A 212 -8.17 -11.77 -8.37
C THR A 212 -8.68 -12.60 -7.20
N ARG A 213 -9.95 -13.03 -7.28
CA ARG A 213 -10.56 -13.80 -6.19
C ARG A 213 -10.17 -15.27 -6.17
N ASN A 214 -10.20 -15.93 -7.33
CA ASN A 214 -10.12 -17.38 -7.45
C ASN A 214 -9.07 -17.87 -8.46
N ASP A 215 -8.66 -17.01 -9.40
CA ASP A 215 -7.82 -17.41 -10.51
C ASP A 215 -6.43 -16.83 -10.36
N HIS A 216 -5.39 -17.67 -10.26
CA HIS A 216 -4.00 -17.23 -10.07
C HIS A 216 -3.81 -16.28 -8.87
N ILE A 217 -4.42 -16.63 -7.73
CA ILE A 217 -4.20 -15.94 -6.45
C ILE A 217 -2.72 -16.00 -6.03
N ASN A 218 -2.32 -15.13 -5.10
CA ASN A 218 -0.95 -15.08 -4.56
C ASN A 218 0.10 -14.86 -5.66
N ARG A 219 -0.13 -13.81 -6.45
CA ARG A 219 0.75 -13.33 -7.53
C ARG A 219 0.87 -11.81 -7.43
N ASN A 220 1.87 -11.26 -8.10
CA ASN A 220 2.00 -9.82 -8.36
C ASN A 220 2.06 -8.93 -7.10
N TYR A 221 3.04 -9.16 -6.22
CA TYR A 221 3.15 -8.43 -4.95
C TYR A 221 3.85 -7.06 -5.06
N ALA A 222 4.57 -6.78 -6.14
CA ALA A 222 5.33 -5.53 -6.27
C ALA A 222 4.41 -4.30 -6.42
N SER A 223 4.64 -3.30 -5.58
CA SER A 223 3.97 -2.00 -5.65
C SER A 223 4.36 -1.21 -6.89
N THR A 224 5.66 -1.14 -7.20
CA THR A 224 6.16 -0.33 -8.32
C THR A 224 7.01 -1.14 -9.28
N LEU A 225 7.77 -2.13 -8.81
CA LEU A 225 8.78 -2.86 -9.62
C LEU A 225 8.42 -4.34 -9.87
N PRO A 226 7.65 -4.68 -10.93
CA PRO A 226 7.29 -6.07 -11.28
C PRO A 226 8.47 -7.00 -11.54
N VAL A 227 9.67 -6.45 -11.73
CA VAL A 227 10.90 -7.26 -11.81
C VAL A 227 11.10 -8.11 -10.55
N LEU A 228 10.67 -7.64 -9.37
CA LEU A 228 10.74 -8.43 -8.13
C LEU A 228 9.87 -9.69 -8.24
N ASP A 229 8.65 -9.56 -8.76
CA ASP A 229 7.79 -10.72 -9.04
C ASP A 229 8.38 -11.67 -10.08
N ARG A 230 9.14 -11.17 -11.05
CA ARG A 230 9.82 -12.04 -12.02
C ARG A 230 10.98 -12.79 -11.37
N LEU A 231 11.80 -12.08 -10.59
CA LEU A 231 12.94 -12.65 -9.87
C LEU A 231 12.50 -13.75 -8.88
N PHE A 232 11.37 -13.54 -8.21
CA PHE A 232 10.87 -14.46 -7.19
C PHE A 232 9.74 -15.39 -7.67
N GLY A 233 9.47 -15.43 -8.98
CA GLY A 233 8.57 -16.40 -9.61
C GLY A 233 7.08 -16.19 -9.34
N THR A 234 6.65 -14.96 -9.04
CA THR A 234 5.28 -14.59 -8.66
C THR A 234 4.57 -13.70 -9.69
N HIS A 235 5.23 -13.39 -10.81
CA HIS A 235 4.68 -12.55 -11.89
C HIS A 235 3.62 -13.29 -12.72
N TYR A 236 2.46 -12.67 -12.92
CA TYR A 236 1.38 -13.16 -13.78
C TYR A 236 0.65 -11.99 -14.46
N LEU A 237 0.73 -11.89 -15.80
CA LEU A 237 0.10 -10.79 -16.53
C LEU A 237 -0.39 -11.22 -17.93
N PRO A 238 -1.49 -11.98 -18.01
CA PRO A 238 -2.09 -12.32 -19.30
C PRO A 238 -2.75 -11.09 -19.94
N ARG A 239 -3.06 -11.22 -21.24
CA ARG A 239 -3.69 -10.14 -22.04
C ARG A 239 -5.13 -9.82 -21.62
N HIS A 240 -5.87 -10.80 -21.11
CA HIS A 240 -7.22 -10.61 -20.62
C HIS A 240 -7.22 -10.09 -19.16
N TRP A 241 -8.37 -9.63 -18.70
CA TRP A 241 -8.57 -9.11 -17.35
C TRP A 241 -9.16 -10.19 -16.43
N PRO A 242 -8.94 -10.10 -15.10
CA PRO A 242 -9.58 -11.00 -14.15
C PRO A 242 -11.11 -10.96 -14.27
N ALA A 243 -11.73 -12.13 -14.20
CA ALA A 243 -13.19 -12.23 -14.27
C ALA A 243 -13.88 -11.71 -13.00
N ARG A 244 -13.23 -11.87 -11.83
CA ARG A 244 -13.76 -11.47 -10.53
C ARG A 244 -12.65 -10.99 -9.60
N TYR A 245 -12.94 -9.94 -8.85
CA TYR A 245 -12.12 -9.45 -7.75
C TYR A 245 -12.74 -9.85 -6.42
N GLY A 246 -11.99 -9.69 -5.34
CA GLY A 246 -12.45 -9.94 -3.98
C GLY A 246 -11.70 -11.07 -3.29
N THR A 247 -12.26 -11.55 -2.19
CA THR A 247 -11.71 -12.66 -1.41
C THR A 247 -12.84 -13.51 -0.83
N ASP A 248 -12.58 -14.81 -0.69
CA ASP A 248 -13.48 -15.71 0.06
C ASP A 248 -13.36 -15.53 1.59
N THR A 249 -12.40 -14.71 2.03
CA THR A 249 -12.26 -14.38 3.44
C THR A 249 -13.37 -13.42 3.84
N ARG A 250 -14.20 -13.84 4.80
CA ARG A 250 -15.28 -12.99 5.30
C ARG A 250 -14.70 -11.77 6.01
N VAL A 251 -14.97 -10.59 5.46
CA VAL A 251 -14.64 -9.30 6.06
C VAL A 251 -15.89 -8.71 6.70
N GLY A 252 -15.72 -8.07 7.86
CA GLY A 252 -16.81 -7.47 8.61
C GLY A 252 -17.59 -6.43 7.81
N ASP A 253 -18.89 -6.33 8.07
CA ASP A 253 -19.78 -5.39 7.40
C ASP A 253 -19.64 -3.95 7.92
N THR A 254 -19.19 -3.78 9.15
CA THR A 254 -19.02 -2.47 9.78
C THR A 254 -17.54 -2.17 9.98
N LEU A 255 -17.17 -0.88 10.04
CA LEU A 255 -15.79 -0.48 10.35
C LEU A 255 -15.26 -1.12 11.65
N GLY A 256 -16.10 -1.16 12.69
CA GLY A 256 -15.73 -1.81 13.95
C GLY A 256 -15.47 -3.31 13.79
N ALA A 257 -16.31 -4.02 13.04
CA ALA A 257 -16.09 -5.44 12.75
C ALA A 257 -14.81 -5.65 11.93
N GLN A 258 -14.54 -4.79 10.94
CA GLN A 258 -13.33 -4.84 10.12
C GLN A 258 -12.04 -4.61 10.92
N LEU A 259 -12.10 -3.83 12.01
CA LEU A 259 -10.97 -3.61 12.92
C LEU A 259 -10.81 -4.73 13.95
N ILE A 260 -11.91 -5.27 14.48
CA ILE A 260 -11.88 -6.16 15.65
C ILE A 260 -11.82 -7.64 15.24
N ASP A 261 -12.60 -8.08 14.25
CA ASP A 261 -12.68 -9.49 13.90
C ASP A 261 -11.31 -10.09 13.47
N PRO A 262 -10.46 -9.38 12.71
CA PRO A 262 -9.11 -9.84 12.41
C PRO A 262 -8.22 -10.04 13.63
N LEU A 263 -8.48 -9.38 14.76
CA LEU A 263 -7.73 -9.57 16.01
C LEU A 263 -8.21 -10.82 16.77
N LEU A 264 -9.53 -11.04 16.81
CA LEU A 264 -10.14 -12.14 17.56
C LEU A 264 -9.93 -13.52 16.93
N GLY A 265 -9.69 -13.57 15.62
CA GLY A 265 -9.35 -14.83 14.94
C GLY A 265 -10.48 -15.84 14.94
N LYS A 266 -11.73 -15.34 14.96
CA LYS A 266 -12.91 -16.19 14.98
C LYS A 266 -12.79 -17.24 13.88
N LYS A 267 -12.83 -18.51 14.29
CA LYS A 267 -12.75 -19.67 13.40
C LYS A 267 -13.79 -19.52 12.30
N ARG A 268 -13.37 -19.78 11.04
CA ARG A 268 -14.24 -19.96 9.87
C ARG A 268 -15.44 -20.81 10.31
N LYS A 269 -16.64 -20.22 10.41
CA LYS A 269 -17.84 -21.04 10.23
C LYS A 269 -17.80 -21.45 8.77
N LYS A 270 -17.44 -22.71 8.50
CA LYS A 270 -17.80 -23.36 7.24
C LYS A 270 -19.29 -23.08 7.08
N THR A 271 -19.67 -22.25 6.12
CA THR A 271 -21.03 -22.34 5.59
C THR A 271 -21.12 -23.76 5.07
N ALA A 272 -21.84 -24.60 5.80
CA ALA A 272 -22.25 -25.89 5.30
C ALA A 272 -22.91 -25.64 3.96
N GLY A 273 -22.32 -26.18 2.88
CA GLY A 273 -23.08 -26.37 1.66
C GLY A 273 -24.30 -27.18 2.05
N VAL A 274 -25.47 -26.60 1.87
CA VAL A 274 -26.72 -27.35 1.88
C VAL A 274 -27.13 -27.46 0.43
N GLY A 275 -27.04 -28.70 -0.07
CA GLY A 275 -27.86 -29.30 -1.12
C GLY A 275 -27.79 -28.66 -2.48
#